data_AF-A0A953MEB1-F1
#
_entry.id   AF-A0A953MEB1-F1
#
_cell.length_a   1.000
_cell.length_b   1.000
_cell.length_c   1.000
_cell.angle_alpha   90.00
_cell.angle_beta   90.00
_cell.angle_gamma   90.00
#
_symmetry.space_group_name_H-M   'P 1'
#
loop_
_entity.id
_entity.type
_entity.pdbx_description
1 polymer ?
#
loop_
_entity_poly.entity_id
_entity_poly.type
_entity_poly.pdbx_seq_one_letter_code
_entity_poly.pdbx_strand_id
1 'polypeptide(L)'
;MSKEKKKLTTAHGSPVGDSQNSLTAGKRGPLLLQDYQLLEEMATFNRERVPERVVHAKGSGAFGTFKVTNDITKYTKASVFSKIGKETEVLARFSTVAGERGAADAERDVRGFAVKFYTDEGNWDMVGNNTPVFFVRDPYKFDDFIHTQKRDPRTNMRSNTAMWDFWSLSPESLHQVTILMSDRGLPQGYRHVNGYSSHTYSFINKNNERFYMKLHFKTQQGIKTWTNEEAEKIVGKDRESSQRDLYEAIEKGDYPKWKVYAQVMPEAEAETYKINPFDLTKVWPHADYPLHEIGVMELNRNPENYFAEIEQATFEPSNIVPGIGFSPDKMLQARIMSYADAHRYRVGVNYTQIPVNQPKCPFHTYGRDGQMRVDGNYGGQVNYEPNSMGGPTADTKYKEPPLKLFGDADRYNHRDDDEDYYSQPGALFSLMNDNQKQQLFNNIKAAMEGVPERIVARQLAHFYQADAAYGEGVANALGFDANKMKELAKLSLQELADATTEENYK
;
A
#
# COMPACT_ATOMS: atom_id res chain seq x y z
N MET A 1 22.90 -23.09 11.24
CA MET A 1 22.26 -23.83 12.36
C MET A 1 23.30 -24.09 13.44
N SER A 2 22.96 -23.84 14.70
CA SER A 2 23.78 -24.23 15.86
C SER A 2 24.05 -25.74 15.85
N LYS A 3 25.30 -26.16 16.08
CA LYS A 3 25.71 -27.58 16.18
C LYS A 3 25.28 -28.24 17.49
N GLU A 4 24.84 -27.47 18.48
CA GLU A 4 24.39 -27.98 19.77
C GLU A 4 22.90 -28.34 19.74
N LYS A 5 22.58 -29.60 20.07
CA LYS A 5 21.20 -30.08 20.15
C LYS A 5 20.50 -29.45 21.36
N LYS A 6 19.41 -28.73 21.11
CA LYS A 6 18.56 -28.16 22.16
C LYS A 6 17.62 -29.23 22.73
N LYS A 7 17.31 -29.14 24.03
CA LYS A 7 16.30 -29.98 24.69
C LYS A 7 14.92 -29.36 24.50
N LEU A 8 13.92 -30.19 24.19
CA LEU A 8 12.52 -29.75 24.10
C LEU A 8 11.96 -29.45 25.49
N THR A 9 11.21 -28.37 25.62
CA THR A 9 10.53 -27.95 26.84
C THR A 9 9.12 -27.49 26.54
N THR A 10 8.26 -27.48 27.56
CA THR A 10 6.99 -26.74 27.54
C THR A 10 7.25 -25.23 27.53
N ALA A 11 6.20 -24.41 27.33
CA ALA A 11 6.29 -22.96 27.40
C ALA A 11 6.73 -22.45 28.80
N HIS A 12 6.52 -23.27 29.83
CA HIS A 12 6.94 -23.00 31.21
C HIS A 12 8.35 -23.55 31.55
N GLY A 13 9.07 -24.07 30.56
CA GLY A 13 10.44 -24.55 30.71
C GLY A 13 10.58 -25.98 31.27
N SER A 14 9.47 -26.72 31.45
CA SER A 14 9.53 -28.11 31.89
C SER A 14 10.06 -29.03 30.78
N PRO A 15 11.06 -29.89 31.02
CA PRO A 15 11.56 -30.81 30.01
C PRO A 15 10.47 -31.78 29.50
N VAL A 16 10.45 -32.01 28.18
CA VAL A 16 9.55 -32.99 27.55
C VAL A 16 10.27 -34.32 27.38
N GLY A 17 9.73 -35.38 28.00
CA GLY A 17 10.33 -36.71 28.00
C GLY A 17 9.97 -37.56 26.77
N ASP A 18 8.77 -37.37 26.22
CA ASP A 18 8.29 -38.03 25.00
C ASP A 18 7.45 -37.01 24.21
N SER A 19 7.71 -36.90 22.91
CA SER A 19 6.99 -36.03 21.96
C SER A 19 6.46 -36.82 20.76
N GLN A 20 6.53 -38.15 20.84
CA GLN A 20 6.16 -39.08 19.78
C GLN A 20 4.87 -39.83 20.14
N ASN A 21 4.59 -39.99 21.43
CA ASN A 21 3.44 -40.73 21.92
C ASN A 21 2.62 -39.91 22.92
N SER A 22 1.30 -39.89 22.75
CA SER A 22 0.37 -39.37 23.75
C SER A 22 0.19 -40.37 24.90
N LEU A 23 -0.23 -39.87 26.06
CA LEU A 23 -0.52 -40.70 27.22
C LEU A 23 -1.87 -41.43 27.06
N THR A 24 -1.83 -42.77 27.11
CA THR A 24 -3.01 -43.62 26.95
C THR A 24 -3.17 -44.65 28.08
N ALA A 25 -4.40 -45.14 28.29
CA ALA A 25 -4.70 -46.26 29.19
C ALA A 25 -4.26 -47.62 28.58
N GLY A 26 -2.95 -47.85 28.51
CA GLY A 26 -2.35 -49.03 27.87
C GLY A 26 -2.09 -48.81 26.38
N LYS A 27 -1.36 -49.75 25.75
CA LYS A 27 -0.79 -49.59 24.39
C LYS A 27 -1.80 -49.30 23.26
N ARG A 28 -3.08 -49.60 23.47
CA ARG A 28 -4.19 -49.37 22.52
C ARG A 28 -5.43 -48.78 23.21
N GLY A 29 -5.25 -48.24 24.41
CA GLY A 29 -6.34 -47.64 25.17
C GLY A 29 -6.63 -46.20 24.75
N PRO A 30 -7.70 -45.60 25.30
CA PRO A 30 -8.02 -44.20 25.06
C PRO A 30 -6.95 -43.26 25.62
N LEU A 31 -6.92 -42.04 25.07
CA LEU A 31 -6.10 -40.93 25.53
C LEU A 31 -6.54 -40.45 26.92
N LEU A 32 -5.59 -40.00 27.74
CA LEU A 32 -5.86 -39.46 29.07
C LEU A 32 -5.79 -37.93 29.06
N LEU A 33 -6.79 -37.27 29.65
CA LEU A 33 -6.86 -35.80 29.75
C LEU A 33 -5.66 -35.18 30.51
N GLN A 34 -4.96 -35.97 31.34
CA GLN A 34 -3.80 -35.49 32.09
C GLN A 34 -2.52 -35.32 31.25
N ASP A 35 -2.56 -35.62 29.94
CA ASP A 35 -1.47 -35.34 29.00
C ASP A 35 -1.36 -33.84 28.69
N TYR A 36 -0.97 -33.06 29.70
CA TYR A 36 -0.96 -31.60 29.59
C TYR A 36 0.05 -31.08 28.54
N GLN A 37 1.10 -31.85 28.22
CA GLN A 37 2.10 -31.49 27.22
C GLN A 37 1.47 -31.49 25.82
N LEU A 38 0.73 -32.54 25.47
CA LEU A 38 -0.07 -32.58 24.25
C LEU A 38 -1.11 -31.46 24.21
N LEU A 39 -1.84 -31.24 25.32
CA LEU A 39 -2.88 -30.23 25.37
C LEU A 39 -2.34 -28.80 25.20
N GLU A 40 -1.18 -28.48 25.79
CA GLU A 40 -0.49 -27.19 25.63
C GLU A 40 -0.05 -26.97 24.17
N GLU A 41 0.55 -27.98 23.55
CA GLU A 41 0.99 -27.94 22.15
C GLU A 41 -0.19 -27.70 21.21
N MET A 42 -1.27 -28.48 21.34
CA MET A 42 -2.49 -28.32 20.54
C MET A 42 -3.14 -26.94 20.76
N ALA A 43 -3.21 -26.47 22.00
CA ALA A 43 -3.82 -25.18 22.32
C ALA A 43 -3.05 -24.00 21.70
N THR A 44 -1.73 -24.11 21.65
CA THR A 44 -0.84 -23.12 21.00
C THR A 44 -1.00 -23.18 19.48
N PHE A 45 -0.92 -24.37 18.89
CA PHE A 45 -1.08 -24.59 17.45
C PHE A 45 -2.39 -24.00 16.92
N ASN A 46 -3.50 -24.24 17.63
CA ASN A 46 -4.82 -23.73 17.27
C ASN A 46 -4.93 -22.20 17.27
N ARG A 47 -3.94 -21.47 17.79
CA ARG A 47 -3.92 -20.01 17.93
C ARG A 47 -2.75 -19.34 17.19
N GLU A 48 -2.02 -20.07 16.35
CA GLU A 48 -0.92 -19.48 15.56
C GLU A 48 -1.41 -18.46 14.50
N ARG A 49 -2.67 -18.55 14.07
CA ARG A 49 -3.21 -17.70 13.00
C ARG A 49 -3.84 -16.45 13.60
N VAL A 50 -3.29 -15.29 13.24
CA VAL A 50 -3.93 -13.98 13.43
C VAL A 50 -4.70 -13.59 12.16
N PRO A 51 -5.68 -12.66 12.24
CA PRO A 51 -6.32 -12.13 11.04
C PRO A 51 -5.26 -11.61 10.05
N GLU A 52 -5.44 -11.93 8.77
CA GLU A 52 -4.63 -11.29 7.74
C GLU A 52 -5.00 -9.81 7.60
N ARG A 53 -4.20 -9.03 6.85
CA ARG A 53 -4.59 -7.65 6.52
C ARG A 53 -5.81 -7.69 5.60
N VAL A 54 -6.79 -6.81 5.85
CA VAL A 54 -8.00 -6.71 5.03
C VAL A 54 -7.67 -6.47 3.55
N VAL A 55 -6.61 -5.69 3.29
CA VAL A 55 -6.00 -5.46 1.98
C VAL A 55 -4.50 -5.69 2.10
N HIS A 56 -3.84 -6.04 1.01
CA HIS A 56 -2.40 -6.31 0.99
C HIS A 56 -1.96 -7.49 1.90
N ALA A 57 -2.80 -8.53 2.00
CA ALA A 57 -2.53 -9.71 2.81
C ALA A 57 -1.29 -10.46 2.33
N LYS A 58 -1.22 -10.77 1.02
CA LYS A 58 -0.04 -11.43 0.41
C LYS A 58 1.10 -10.42 0.24
N GLY A 59 2.26 -10.72 0.82
CA GLY A 59 3.41 -9.83 0.70
C GLY A 59 4.72 -10.44 1.17
N SER A 60 5.77 -9.63 1.06
CA SER A 60 7.16 -9.98 1.34
C SER A 60 7.85 -8.76 1.91
N GLY A 61 8.84 -8.93 2.77
CA GLY A 61 9.57 -7.80 3.30
C GLY A 61 11.01 -8.13 3.63
N ALA A 62 11.79 -7.07 3.73
CA ALA A 62 13.21 -7.12 4.01
C ALA A 62 13.64 -5.82 4.70
N PHE A 63 14.73 -5.92 5.45
CA PHE A 63 15.38 -4.79 6.08
C PHE A 63 16.48 -4.24 5.17
N GLY A 64 16.88 -3.00 5.45
CA GLY A 64 18.03 -2.40 4.82
C GLY A 64 18.34 -1.02 5.33
N THR A 65 18.88 -0.19 4.45
CA THR A 65 19.39 1.14 4.79
C THR A 65 18.98 2.17 3.75
N PHE A 66 18.48 3.31 4.21
CA PHE A 66 18.35 4.52 3.43
C PHE A 66 19.54 5.44 3.69
N LYS A 67 20.18 5.94 2.63
CA LYS A 67 21.32 6.84 2.70
C LYS A 67 21.05 8.14 1.95
N VAL A 68 21.22 9.27 2.62
CA VAL A 68 21.08 10.60 2.00
C VAL A 68 22.24 10.86 1.04
N THR A 69 21.94 11.26 -0.19
CA THR A 69 22.94 11.62 -1.21
C THR A 69 22.94 13.11 -1.55
N ASN A 70 21.83 13.79 -1.32
CA ASN A 70 21.66 15.20 -1.66
C ASN A 70 21.00 15.97 -0.51
N ASP A 71 21.38 17.24 -0.37
CA ASP A 71 20.84 18.11 0.67
C ASP A 71 19.47 18.67 0.26
N ILE A 72 18.45 18.37 1.06
CA ILE A 72 17.09 18.91 0.94
C ILE A 72 16.63 19.67 2.19
N THR A 73 17.56 20.01 3.10
CA THR A 73 17.27 20.65 4.40
C THR A 73 16.63 22.04 4.26
N LYS A 74 16.72 22.66 3.07
CA LYS A 74 15.96 23.88 2.74
C LYS A 74 14.43 23.66 2.77
N TYR A 75 13.96 22.43 2.52
CA TYR A 75 12.54 22.10 2.48
C TYR A 75 12.04 21.43 3.77
N THR A 76 12.90 20.69 4.46
CA THR A 76 12.48 19.87 5.62
C THR A 76 13.50 19.90 6.76
N LYS A 77 13.00 19.90 7.99
CA LYS A 77 13.81 19.72 9.22
C LYS A 77 13.90 18.27 9.68
N ALA A 78 13.39 17.31 8.90
CA ALA A 78 13.34 15.91 9.30
C ALA A 78 14.73 15.30 9.48
N SER A 79 14.96 14.68 10.64
CA SER A 79 16.25 14.13 11.01
C SER A 79 16.77 13.09 10.01
N VAL A 80 15.89 12.30 9.37
CA VAL A 80 16.25 11.31 8.34
C VAL A 80 16.98 11.92 7.13
N PHE A 81 16.79 13.23 6.87
CA PHE A 81 17.42 13.94 5.74
C PHE A 81 18.47 14.97 6.16
N SER A 82 18.84 15.02 7.45
CA SER A 82 19.58 16.15 8.03
C SER A 82 21.01 16.34 7.52
N LYS A 83 21.62 15.30 6.93
CA LYS A 83 23.00 15.34 6.46
C LYS A 83 23.25 14.34 5.33
N ILE A 84 23.95 14.77 4.29
CA ILE A 84 24.47 13.88 3.24
C ILE A 84 25.35 12.79 3.86
N GLY A 85 25.13 11.55 3.45
CA GLY A 85 25.79 10.37 3.97
C GLY A 85 25.21 9.83 5.27
N LYS A 86 24.19 10.48 5.87
CA LYS A 86 23.44 9.89 6.98
C LYS A 86 22.74 8.63 6.48
N GLU A 87 22.86 7.58 7.28
CA GLU A 87 22.21 6.29 7.07
C GLU A 87 21.10 6.09 8.11
N THR A 88 19.99 5.53 7.68
CA THR A 88 18.82 5.23 8.51
C THR A 88 18.35 3.83 8.19
N GLU A 89 18.19 2.99 9.20
CA GLU A 89 17.66 1.65 9.00
C GLU A 89 16.22 1.72 8.48
N VAL A 90 15.88 0.83 7.57
CA VAL A 90 14.53 0.70 7.04
C VAL A 90 14.02 -0.73 7.09
N LEU A 91 12.71 -0.88 7.18
CA LEU A 91 11.98 -2.08 6.83
C LEU A 91 11.07 -1.76 5.65
N ALA A 92 11.17 -2.53 4.57
CA ALA A 92 10.22 -2.46 3.47
C ALA A 92 9.33 -3.70 3.44
N ARG A 93 8.03 -3.51 3.17
CA ARG A 93 7.08 -4.58 2.85
C ARG A 93 6.40 -4.29 1.52
N PHE A 94 6.56 -5.22 0.59
CA PHE A 94 5.87 -5.27 -0.68
C PHE A 94 4.70 -6.23 -0.62
N SER A 95 3.70 -6.05 -1.48
CA SER A 95 2.48 -6.87 -1.45
C SER A 95 1.68 -6.74 -2.74
N THR A 96 0.79 -7.68 -3.02
CA THR A 96 -0.38 -7.42 -3.89
C THR A 96 -1.43 -6.63 -3.08
N VAL A 97 -2.63 -6.34 -3.61
CA VAL A 97 -3.71 -5.68 -2.87
C VAL A 97 -4.82 -6.66 -2.53
N ALA A 98 -5.33 -7.33 -3.56
CA ALA A 98 -6.64 -7.95 -3.49
C ALA A 98 -6.56 -9.39 -2.97
N GLY A 99 -5.45 -10.09 -3.22
CA GLY A 99 -5.20 -11.49 -2.85
C GLY A 99 -5.11 -11.72 -1.34
N GLU A 100 -5.70 -12.81 -0.87
CA GLU A 100 -5.55 -13.31 0.52
C GLU A 100 -4.16 -13.93 0.73
N ARG A 101 -3.82 -14.36 1.95
CA ARG A 101 -2.45 -14.81 2.33
C ARG A 101 -1.84 -15.89 1.42
N GLY A 102 -2.66 -16.73 0.79
CA GLY A 102 -2.19 -17.81 -0.11
C GLY A 102 -2.40 -17.52 -1.61
N ALA A 103 -2.82 -16.30 -1.98
CA ALA A 103 -3.01 -15.91 -3.38
C ALA A 103 -1.67 -15.84 -4.13
N ALA A 104 -1.70 -15.74 -5.46
CA ALA A 104 -0.48 -15.75 -6.25
C ALA A 104 0.21 -14.38 -6.29
N ASP A 105 1.54 -14.36 -6.18
CA ASP A 105 2.33 -13.12 -6.27
C ASP A 105 2.26 -12.44 -7.64
N ALA A 106 2.13 -13.25 -8.71
CA ALA A 106 2.13 -12.81 -10.10
C ALA A 106 0.70 -12.59 -10.65
N GLU A 107 -0.18 -11.97 -9.85
CA GLU A 107 -1.51 -11.52 -10.29
C GLU A 107 -1.46 -10.08 -10.83
N ARG A 108 -2.34 -9.73 -11.78
CA ARG A 108 -2.46 -8.34 -12.24
C ARG A 108 -3.08 -7.51 -11.13
N ASP A 109 -2.28 -6.67 -10.51
CA ASP A 109 -2.69 -5.92 -9.32
C ASP A 109 -1.75 -4.73 -9.09
N VAL A 110 -2.19 -3.76 -8.29
CA VAL A 110 -1.28 -2.80 -7.69
C VAL A 110 -0.33 -3.55 -6.75
N ARG A 111 0.91 -3.06 -6.63
CA ARG A 111 1.85 -3.54 -5.61
C ARG A 111 1.99 -2.54 -4.49
N GLY A 112 1.75 -2.96 -3.25
CA GLY A 112 2.09 -2.18 -2.07
C GLY A 112 3.59 -1.94 -1.98
N PHE A 113 3.98 -0.73 -1.57
CA PHE A 113 5.37 -0.32 -1.37
C PHE A 113 5.44 0.45 -0.05
N ALA A 114 5.39 -0.28 1.07
CA ALA A 114 5.43 0.30 2.41
C ALA A 114 6.85 0.30 2.94
N VAL A 115 7.33 1.44 3.45
CA VAL A 115 8.67 1.60 4.03
C VAL A 115 8.56 2.28 5.39
N LYS A 116 9.12 1.63 6.42
CA LYS A 116 9.30 2.17 7.76
C LYS A 116 10.75 2.62 7.90
N PHE A 117 10.96 3.87 8.27
CA PHE A 117 12.26 4.45 8.59
C PHE A 117 12.40 4.54 10.10
N TYR A 118 13.42 3.90 10.67
CA TYR A 118 13.72 3.98 12.10
C TYR A 118 14.59 5.22 12.36
N THR A 119 13.97 6.39 12.52
CA THR A 119 14.67 7.68 12.65
C THR A 119 15.04 7.99 14.10
N ASP A 120 15.85 9.04 14.32
CA ASP A 120 16.22 9.50 15.66
C ASP A 120 15.06 10.18 16.41
N GLU A 121 13.98 10.51 15.71
CA GLU A 121 12.83 11.28 16.23
C GLU A 121 11.50 10.52 16.04
N GLY A 122 11.57 9.20 15.94
CA GLY A 122 10.42 8.31 15.79
C GLY A 122 10.49 7.44 14.54
N ASN A 123 9.55 6.51 14.43
CA ASN A 123 9.36 5.76 13.18
C ASN A 123 8.59 6.64 12.19
N TRP A 124 9.07 6.74 10.96
CA TRP A 124 8.32 7.34 9.85
C TRP A 124 7.86 6.25 8.89
N ASP A 125 6.57 6.17 8.61
CA ASP A 125 6.00 5.20 7.68
C ASP A 125 5.55 5.87 6.37
N MET A 126 6.28 5.58 5.29
CA MET A 126 5.85 5.90 3.92
C MET A 126 5.05 4.69 3.40
N VAL A 127 3.72 4.79 3.43
CA VAL A 127 2.82 3.70 3.03
C VAL A 127 2.32 3.90 1.61
N GLY A 128 3.20 3.60 0.66
CA GLY A 128 3.01 3.84 -0.76
C GLY A 128 2.58 2.63 -1.58
N ASN A 129 2.55 2.81 -2.89
CA ASN A 129 2.28 1.79 -3.91
C ASN A 129 3.30 1.87 -5.06
N ASN A 130 3.27 0.91 -5.97
CA ASN A 130 4.06 0.93 -7.21
C ASN A 130 3.48 1.85 -8.31
N THR A 131 2.45 2.62 -7.96
CA THR A 131 1.78 3.58 -8.83
C THR A 131 1.70 4.96 -8.14
N PRO A 132 1.87 6.07 -8.88
CA PRO A 132 1.78 7.41 -8.32
C PRO A 132 0.33 7.88 -8.06
N VAL A 133 -0.68 7.12 -8.49
CA VAL A 133 -2.09 7.47 -8.36
C VAL A 133 -2.90 6.28 -7.81
N PHE A 134 -4.19 6.49 -7.57
CA PHE A 134 -5.11 5.44 -7.14
C PHE A 134 -6.45 5.50 -7.89
N PHE A 135 -7.34 4.54 -7.64
CA PHE A 135 -8.63 4.40 -8.34
C PHE A 135 -9.70 5.39 -7.87
N VAL A 136 -9.60 5.86 -6.63
CA VAL A 136 -10.60 6.72 -5.99
C VAL A 136 -9.91 7.89 -5.30
N ARG A 137 -10.60 9.04 -5.26
CA ARG A 137 -10.14 10.28 -4.62
C ARG A 137 -10.91 10.68 -3.36
N ASP A 138 -11.93 9.90 -2.99
CA ASP A 138 -12.70 10.09 -1.77
C ASP A 138 -12.79 8.77 -0.99
N PRO A 139 -12.49 8.76 0.32
CA PRO A 139 -12.42 7.53 1.11
C PRO A 139 -13.76 6.83 1.30
N TYR A 140 -14.90 7.51 1.08
CA TYR A 140 -16.22 6.88 1.06
C TYR A 140 -16.36 5.78 0.01
N LYS A 141 -15.46 5.75 -0.99
CA LYS A 141 -15.45 4.75 -2.05
C LYS A 141 -14.44 3.63 -1.84
N PHE A 142 -13.65 3.67 -0.77
CA PHE A 142 -12.55 2.72 -0.61
C PHE A 142 -13.05 1.30 -0.33
N ASP A 143 -14.02 1.13 0.56
CA ASP A 143 -14.62 -0.17 0.87
C ASP A 143 -15.45 -0.70 -0.30
N ASP A 144 -16.26 0.13 -0.94
CA ASP A 144 -16.96 -0.20 -2.19
C ASP A 144 -15.98 -0.75 -3.25
N PHE A 145 -14.90 -0.01 -3.52
CA PHE A 145 -13.85 -0.42 -4.43
C PHE A 145 -13.19 -1.75 -4.01
N ILE A 146 -12.80 -1.89 -2.74
CA ILE A 146 -12.14 -3.12 -2.28
C ILE A 146 -13.08 -4.33 -2.37
N HIS A 147 -14.39 -4.16 -2.13
CA HIS A 147 -15.38 -5.22 -2.34
C HIS A 147 -15.42 -5.66 -3.81
N THR A 148 -15.42 -4.72 -4.77
CA THR A 148 -15.47 -5.05 -6.21
C THR A 148 -14.19 -5.72 -6.69
N GLN A 149 -13.05 -5.39 -6.08
CA GLN A 149 -11.79 -6.06 -6.37
C GLN A 149 -11.68 -7.43 -5.72
N LYS A 150 -12.47 -7.73 -4.67
CA LYS A 150 -12.43 -8.97 -3.89
C LYS A 150 -13.44 -10.00 -4.37
N ARG A 151 -13.77 -10.94 -3.48
CA ARG A 151 -14.62 -12.08 -3.77
C ARG A 151 -16.07 -11.62 -3.68
N ASP A 152 -16.85 -11.94 -4.70
CA ASP A 152 -18.29 -11.80 -4.67
C ASP A 152 -18.88 -12.60 -3.49
N PRO A 153 -19.80 -12.02 -2.70
CA PRO A 153 -20.25 -12.61 -1.45
C PRO A 153 -21.06 -13.91 -1.63
N ARG A 154 -21.59 -14.17 -2.83
CA ARG A 154 -22.37 -15.40 -3.11
C ARG A 154 -21.48 -16.52 -3.62
N THR A 155 -20.57 -16.20 -4.53
CA THR A 155 -19.75 -17.19 -5.25
C THR A 155 -18.39 -17.42 -4.61
N ASN A 156 -17.93 -16.47 -3.78
CA ASN A 156 -16.60 -16.43 -3.19
C ASN A 156 -15.46 -16.43 -4.26
N MET A 157 -15.77 -15.99 -5.48
CA MET A 157 -14.82 -15.81 -6.61
C MET A 157 -14.70 -14.33 -6.97
N ARG A 158 -13.61 -13.95 -7.65
CA ARG A 158 -13.51 -12.59 -8.23
C ARG A 158 -14.62 -12.40 -9.27
N SER A 159 -15.16 -11.18 -9.37
CA SER A 159 -16.17 -10.83 -10.36
C SER A 159 -15.69 -9.69 -11.24
N ASN A 160 -15.31 -10.01 -12.48
CA ASN A 160 -14.96 -8.99 -13.47
C ASN A 160 -16.14 -8.03 -13.71
N THR A 161 -17.38 -8.53 -13.65
CA THR A 161 -18.58 -7.70 -13.74
C THR A 161 -18.64 -6.66 -12.63
N ALA A 162 -18.43 -7.04 -11.36
CA ALA A 162 -18.45 -6.09 -10.25
C ALA A 162 -17.32 -5.05 -10.37
N MET A 163 -16.11 -5.50 -10.73
CA MET A 163 -14.95 -4.64 -10.94
C MET A 163 -15.18 -3.59 -12.04
N TRP A 164 -15.64 -4.02 -13.22
CA TRP A 164 -15.90 -3.10 -14.33
C TRP A 164 -17.16 -2.25 -14.15
N ASP A 165 -18.20 -2.74 -13.46
CA ASP A 165 -19.37 -1.92 -13.15
C ASP A 165 -18.96 -0.72 -12.27
N PHE A 166 -18.20 -0.97 -11.20
CA PHE A 166 -17.70 0.09 -10.33
C PHE A 166 -16.79 1.08 -11.06
N TRP A 167 -15.79 0.60 -11.81
CA TRP A 167 -14.87 1.48 -12.54
C TRP A 167 -15.57 2.29 -13.61
N SER A 168 -16.53 1.70 -14.34
CA SER A 168 -17.29 2.40 -15.37
C SER A 168 -18.25 3.46 -14.81
N LEU A 169 -18.60 3.41 -13.51
CA LEU A 169 -19.36 4.45 -12.81
C LEU A 169 -18.48 5.46 -12.06
N SER A 170 -17.17 5.23 -12.05
CA SER A 170 -16.18 6.02 -11.32
C SER A 170 -15.10 6.47 -12.31
N PRO A 171 -15.38 7.43 -13.22
CA PRO A 171 -14.47 7.82 -14.30
C PRO A 171 -13.11 8.32 -13.80
N GLU A 172 -13.03 8.84 -12.56
CA GLU A 172 -11.77 9.20 -11.90
C GLU A 172 -10.79 8.01 -11.75
N SER A 173 -11.28 6.77 -11.82
CA SER A 173 -10.46 5.56 -11.76
C SER A 173 -9.64 5.32 -13.02
N LEU A 174 -9.99 5.96 -14.14
CA LEU A 174 -9.47 5.66 -15.48
C LEU A 174 -7.93 5.71 -15.55
N HIS A 175 -7.31 6.65 -14.84
CA HIS A 175 -5.85 6.79 -14.83
C HIS A 175 -5.18 5.55 -14.23
N GLN A 176 -5.68 5.10 -13.08
CA GLN A 176 -5.16 3.91 -12.43
C GLN A 176 -5.56 2.63 -13.16
N VAL A 177 -6.74 2.57 -13.79
CA VAL A 177 -7.13 1.45 -14.67
C VAL A 177 -6.17 1.34 -15.86
N THR A 178 -5.81 2.47 -16.47
CA THR A 178 -4.84 2.51 -17.59
C THR A 178 -3.47 1.98 -17.14
N ILE A 179 -2.99 2.38 -15.96
CA ILE A 179 -1.74 1.85 -15.38
C ILE A 179 -1.86 0.36 -15.08
N LEU A 180 -2.92 -0.08 -14.41
CA LEU A 180 -3.14 -1.46 -14.01
C LEU A 180 -3.23 -2.39 -15.23
N MET A 181 -3.86 -1.95 -16.31
CA MET A 181 -4.04 -2.74 -17.52
C MET A 181 -2.87 -2.63 -18.51
N SER A 182 -1.92 -1.72 -18.26
CA SER A 182 -0.65 -1.66 -19.00
C SER A 182 0.28 -2.85 -18.66
N ASP A 183 1.48 -2.87 -19.23
CA ASP A 183 2.54 -3.81 -18.86
C ASP A 183 2.83 -3.77 -17.33
N ARG A 184 2.74 -2.61 -16.70
CA ARG A 184 3.09 -2.39 -15.28
C ARG A 184 2.17 -3.06 -14.25
N GLY A 185 1.02 -3.58 -14.67
CA GLY A 185 0.12 -4.32 -13.78
C GLY A 185 0.65 -5.69 -13.35
N LEU A 186 1.66 -6.22 -14.06
CA LEU A 186 2.26 -7.54 -13.80
C LEU A 186 3.79 -7.43 -13.71
N PRO A 187 4.36 -6.89 -12.63
CA PRO A 187 5.81 -6.79 -12.50
C PRO A 187 6.49 -8.15 -12.27
N GLN A 188 7.74 -8.29 -12.75
CA GLN A 188 8.58 -9.47 -12.49
C GLN A 188 9.23 -9.37 -11.10
N GLY A 189 8.45 -9.57 -10.05
CA GLY A 189 8.95 -9.46 -8.67
C GLY A 189 9.08 -8.01 -8.18
N TYR A 190 9.36 -7.88 -6.88
CA TYR A 190 9.31 -6.59 -6.19
C TYR A 190 10.53 -5.70 -6.48
N ARG A 191 11.65 -6.27 -6.95
CA ARG A 191 12.87 -5.50 -7.25
C ARG A 191 12.73 -4.63 -8.50
N HIS A 192 11.80 -4.98 -9.38
CA HIS A 192 11.60 -4.40 -10.71
C HIS A 192 10.43 -3.42 -10.77
N VAL A 193 10.03 -2.83 -9.64
CA VAL A 193 8.99 -1.79 -9.58
C VAL A 193 9.53 -0.48 -9.02
N ASN A 194 8.95 0.63 -9.45
CA ASN A 194 9.06 1.88 -8.70
C ASN A 194 8.15 1.83 -7.46
N GLY A 195 8.38 2.71 -6.50
CA GLY A 195 7.48 3.02 -5.39
C GLY A 195 7.14 4.51 -5.37
N TYR A 196 5.99 4.86 -4.82
CA TYR A 196 5.51 6.24 -4.75
C TYR A 196 4.74 6.47 -3.46
N SER A 197 4.83 7.68 -2.90
CA SER A 197 3.92 8.08 -1.82
C SER A 197 2.46 8.12 -2.28
N SER A 198 2.26 8.27 -3.60
CA SER A 198 1.01 8.55 -4.30
C SER A 198 0.41 9.89 -3.87
N HIS A 199 0.01 9.99 -2.61
CA HIS A 199 -0.47 11.20 -1.98
C HIS A 199 0.56 12.31 -1.99
N THR A 200 0.01 13.52 -1.99
CA THR A 200 0.72 14.71 -1.56
C THR A 200 0.86 14.68 -0.03
N TYR A 201 2.07 14.87 0.47
CA TYR A 201 2.36 15.12 1.88
C TYR A 201 2.90 16.55 2.02
N SER A 202 3.32 16.95 3.21
CA SER A 202 4.08 18.19 3.40
C SER A 202 5.46 17.95 3.99
N PHE A 203 6.40 18.79 3.59
CA PHE A 203 7.62 19.07 4.31
C PHE A 203 7.46 20.36 5.12
N ILE A 204 8.12 20.42 6.27
CA ILE A 204 8.22 21.62 7.11
C ILE A 204 9.71 21.87 7.38
N ASN A 205 10.23 23.02 6.99
CA ASN A 205 11.65 23.32 7.18
C ASN A 205 11.95 23.93 8.56
N LYS A 206 13.21 24.29 8.80
CA LYS A 206 13.67 24.90 10.06
C LYS A 206 13.04 26.26 10.39
N ASN A 207 12.49 26.96 9.38
CA ASN A 207 11.81 28.24 9.53
C ASN A 207 10.29 28.07 9.71
N ASN A 208 9.80 26.82 9.85
CA ASN A 208 8.38 26.46 9.84
C ASN A 208 7.64 26.86 8.55
N GLU A 209 8.35 26.89 7.41
CA GLU A 209 7.73 27.04 6.09
C GLU A 209 7.25 25.68 5.60
N ARG A 210 6.01 25.62 5.09
CA ARG A 210 5.41 24.40 4.54
C ARG A 210 5.65 24.32 3.03
N PHE A 211 5.98 23.12 2.57
CA PHE A 211 6.04 22.77 1.16
C PHE A 211 5.26 21.47 0.94
N TYR A 212 4.46 21.38 -0.10
CA TYR A 212 3.85 20.11 -0.49
C TYR A 212 4.85 19.25 -1.24
N MET A 213 4.75 17.92 -1.10
CA MET A 213 5.69 16.99 -1.69
C MET A 213 5.05 15.68 -2.14
N LYS A 214 5.67 15.05 -3.14
CA LYS A 214 5.42 13.65 -3.53
C LYS A 214 6.74 12.91 -3.60
N LEU A 215 6.83 11.73 -2.99
CA LEU A 215 8.03 10.88 -3.02
C LEU A 215 7.98 9.86 -4.16
N HIS A 216 9.15 9.63 -4.74
CA HIS A 216 9.35 8.67 -5.83
C HIS A 216 10.57 7.79 -5.55
N PHE A 217 10.37 6.48 -5.47
CA PHE A 217 11.41 5.46 -5.35
C PHE A 217 11.59 4.83 -6.72
N LYS A 218 12.66 5.17 -7.44
CA LYS A 218 12.96 4.64 -8.77
C LYS A 218 13.88 3.44 -8.67
N THR A 219 13.43 2.27 -9.13
CA THR A 219 14.24 1.03 -9.11
C THR A 219 15.53 1.23 -9.90
N GLN A 220 16.64 0.74 -9.34
CA GLN A 220 17.93 0.69 -10.04
C GLN A 220 18.13 -0.63 -10.81
N GLN A 221 17.21 -1.59 -10.65
CA GLN A 221 17.22 -2.88 -11.36
C GLN A 221 16.52 -2.81 -12.72
N GLY A 222 15.89 -1.67 -13.03
CA GLY A 222 15.05 -1.47 -14.20
C GLY A 222 13.65 -2.05 -14.02
N ILE A 223 12.67 -1.49 -14.75
CA ILE A 223 11.31 -2.02 -14.78
C ILE A 223 11.28 -3.28 -15.66
N LYS A 224 10.70 -4.35 -15.14
CA LYS A 224 10.44 -5.60 -15.86
C LYS A 224 9.03 -6.09 -15.54
N THR A 225 8.34 -6.60 -16.55
CA THR A 225 6.95 -7.03 -16.45
C THR A 225 6.72 -8.37 -17.17
N TRP A 226 5.70 -9.11 -16.76
CA TRP A 226 5.19 -10.31 -17.45
C TRP A 226 4.02 -9.93 -18.35
N THR A 227 3.82 -10.68 -19.44
CA THR A 227 2.50 -10.76 -20.08
C THR A 227 1.55 -11.61 -19.23
N ASN A 228 0.25 -11.60 -19.57
CA ASN A 228 -0.73 -12.46 -18.87
C ASN A 228 -0.37 -13.94 -19.01
N GLU A 229 0.04 -14.39 -20.20
CA GLU A 229 0.38 -15.79 -20.50
C GLU A 229 1.67 -16.22 -19.78
N GLU A 230 2.65 -15.33 -19.64
CA GLU A 230 3.85 -15.59 -18.86
C GLU A 230 3.53 -15.71 -17.38
N ALA A 231 2.75 -14.76 -16.84
CA ALA A 231 2.34 -14.77 -15.45
C ALA A 231 1.56 -16.04 -15.10
N GLU A 232 0.64 -16.50 -15.94
CA GLU A 232 -0.10 -17.75 -15.75
C GLU A 232 0.84 -18.96 -15.60
N LYS A 233 1.88 -19.05 -16.45
CA LYS A 233 2.90 -20.10 -16.35
C LYS A 233 3.72 -20.01 -15.06
N ILE A 234 4.03 -18.80 -14.61
CA ILE A 234 4.71 -18.58 -13.33
C ILE A 234 3.81 -19.04 -12.18
N VAL A 235 2.56 -18.59 -12.14
CA VAL A 235 1.59 -18.98 -11.10
C VAL A 235 1.36 -20.49 -11.07
N GLY A 236 1.26 -21.15 -12.23
CA GLY A 236 1.14 -22.61 -12.30
C GLY A 236 2.28 -23.35 -11.59
N LYS A 237 3.48 -22.77 -11.55
CA LYS A 237 4.67 -23.35 -10.91
C LYS A 237 4.88 -22.87 -9.47
N ASP A 238 4.74 -21.57 -9.23
CA ASP A 238 5.14 -20.93 -7.98
C ASP A 238 4.24 -19.72 -7.64
N ARG A 239 3.40 -19.89 -6.63
CA ARG A 239 2.55 -18.82 -6.10
C ARG A 239 3.35 -17.79 -5.28
N GLU A 240 4.59 -18.12 -4.92
CA GLU A 240 5.48 -17.35 -4.05
C GLU A 240 6.63 -16.71 -4.85
N SER A 241 6.46 -16.55 -6.16
CA SER A 241 7.52 -16.15 -7.09
C SER A 241 8.20 -14.82 -6.73
N SER A 242 7.46 -13.83 -6.21
CA SER A 242 8.03 -12.53 -5.83
C SER A 242 8.68 -12.57 -4.44
N GLN A 243 8.13 -13.36 -3.51
CA GLN A 243 8.82 -13.70 -2.25
C GLN A 243 10.16 -14.38 -2.52
N ARG A 244 10.17 -15.39 -3.39
CA ARG A 244 11.38 -16.13 -3.77
C ARG A 244 12.42 -15.22 -4.41
N ASP A 245 12.01 -14.40 -5.38
CA ASP A 245 12.91 -13.45 -6.05
C ASP A 245 13.60 -12.51 -5.05
N LEU A 246 12.83 -11.85 -4.17
CA LEU A 246 13.39 -10.91 -3.18
C LEU A 246 14.30 -11.63 -2.18
N TYR A 247 13.82 -12.72 -1.60
CA TYR A 247 14.55 -13.47 -0.58
C TYR A 247 15.87 -14.00 -1.11
N GLU A 248 15.85 -14.69 -2.25
CA GLU A 248 17.04 -15.28 -2.85
C GLU A 248 18.03 -14.24 -3.36
N ALA A 249 17.57 -13.09 -3.87
CA ALA A 249 18.46 -12.01 -4.28
C ALA A 249 19.27 -11.50 -3.09
N ILE A 250 18.63 -11.29 -1.94
CA ILE A 250 19.30 -10.86 -0.72
C ILE A 250 20.25 -11.92 -0.17
N GLU A 251 19.85 -13.20 -0.13
CA GLU A 251 20.74 -14.31 0.28
C GLU A 251 22.01 -14.40 -0.59
N LYS A 252 21.90 -14.05 -1.88
CA LYS A 252 23.02 -14.06 -2.84
C LYS A 252 23.85 -12.77 -2.84
N GLY A 253 23.48 -11.76 -2.05
CA GLY A 253 24.15 -10.46 -2.03
C GLY A 253 23.78 -9.53 -3.20
N ASP A 254 22.76 -9.85 -3.99
CA ASP A 254 22.20 -9.02 -5.06
C ASP A 254 21.16 -8.04 -4.50
N TYR A 255 21.63 -7.11 -3.67
CA TYR A 255 20.78 -6.20 -2.90
C TYR A 255 20.02 -5.22 -3.80
N PRO A 256 18.66 -5.25 -3.81
CA PRO A 256 17.89 -4.32 -4.60
C PRO A 256 17.95 -2.89 -4.03
N LYS A 257 17.85 -1.92 -4.93
CA LYS A 257 18.12 -0.49 -4.68
C LYS A 257 17.12 0.40 -5.36
N TRP A 258 16.73 1.47 -4.68
CA TRP A 258 15.89 2.54 -5.23
C TRP A 258 16.55 3.89 -5.00
N LYS A 259 16.64 4.70 -6.05
CA LYS A 259 16.91 6.13 -5.90
C LYS A 259 15.63 6.81 -5.43
N VAL A 260 15.72 7.60 -4.37
CA VAL A 260 14.59 8.33 -3.78
C VAL A 260 14.64 9.77 -4.23
N TYR A 261 13.50 10.28 -4.72
CA TYR A 261 13.32 11.64 -5.17
C TYR A 261 12.10 12.27 -4.50
N ALA A 262 12.05 13.61 -4.48
CA ALA A 262 10.82 14.37 -4.23
C ALA A 262 10.52 15.33 -5.38
N GLN A 263 9.23 15.49 -5.68
CA GLN A 263 8.71 16.74 -6.23
C GLN A 263 8.36 17.65 -5.05
N VAL A 264 8.61 18.95 -5.17
CA VAL A 264 8.34 19.93 -4.11
C VAL A 264 7.59 21.13 -4.68
N MET A 265 6.45 21.45 -4.09
CA MET A 265 5.57 22.56 -4.46
C MET A 265 5.45 23.51 -3.26
N PRO A 266 5.76 24.82 -3.41
CA PRO A 266 5.47 25.81 -2.36
C PRO A 266 3.99 25.83 -1.95
N GLU A 267 3.69 26.02 -0.66
CA GLU A 267 2.30 26.00 -0.15
C GLU A 267 1.37 26.96 -0.92
N ALA A 268 1.84 28.17 -1.22
CA ALA A 268 1.06 29.19 -1.93
C ALA A 268 0.71 28.82 -3.39
N GLU A 269 1.50 27.96 -4.04
CA GLU A 269 1.23 27.57 -5.42
C GLU A 269 0.05 26.60 -5.52
N ALA A 270 -0.18 25.79 -4.46
CA ALA A 270 -1.26 24.81 -4.43
C ALA A 270 -2.65 25.43 -4.56
N GLU A 271 -2.85 26.67 -4.10
CA GLU A 271 -4.14 27.37 -4.17
C GLU A 271 -4.54 27.73 -5.61
N THR A 272 -3.56 27.89 -6.52
CA THR A 272 -3.79 28.36 -7.89
C THR A 272 -3.35 27.35 -8.95
N TYR A 273 -2.86 26.18 -8.53
CA TYR A 273 -2.33 25.20 -9.45
C TYR A 273 -3.45 24.58 -10.30
N LYS A 274 -3.21 24.50 -11.62
CA LYS A 274 -4.19 24.09 -12.64
C LYS A 274 -4.78 22.68 -12.45
N ILE A 275 -4.08 21.82 -11.72
CA ILE A 275 -4.50 20.46 -11.38
C ILE A 275 -4.71 20.45 -9.87
N ASN A 276 -5.83 19.92 -9.37
CA ASN A 276 -6.00 19.74 -7.93
C ASN A 276 -4.80 18.95 -7.36
N PRO A 277 -3.91 19.59 -6.56
CA PRO A 277 -2.66 18.96 -6.16
C PRO A 277 -2.86 17.88 -5.10
N PHE A 278 -4.08 17.74 -4.58
CA PHE A 278 -4.46 16.79 -3.54
C PHE A 278 -5.40 15.69 -4.05
N ASP A 279 -5.70 15.66 -5.36
CA ASP A 279 -6.44 14.57 -6.00
C ASP A 279 -5.50 13.36 -6.21
N LEU A 280 -5.78 12.26 -5.52
CA LEU A 280 -5.00 11.03 -5.60
C LEU A 280 -5.05 10.34 -6.97
N THR A 281 -6.00 10.71 -7.83
CA THR A 281 -6.08 10.19 -9.21
C THR A 281 -5.15 10.94 -10.18
N LYS A 282 -4.46 11.98 -9.70
CA LYS A 282 -3.62 12.87 -10.50
C LYS A 282 -2.16 12.90 -10.05
N VAL A 283 -1.27 13.01 -11.03
CA VAL A 283 0.15 13.31 -10.81
C VAL A 283 0.42 14.79 -11.01
N TRP A 284 1.54 15.27 -10.46
CA TRP A 284 2.13 16.53 -10.85
C TRP A 284 3.06 16.28 -12.05
N PRO A 285 2.83 16.89 -13.21
CA PRO A 285 3.75 16.78 -14.35
C PRO A 285 5.18 17.14 -13.93
N HIS A 286 6.15 16.31 -14.30
CA HIS A 286 7.56 16.56 -13.98
C HIS A 286 8.11 17.83 -14.65
N ALA A 287 7.45 18.32 -15.71
CA ALA A 287 7.79 19.59 -16.34
C ALA A 287 7.45 20.79 -15.45
N ASP A 288 6.38 20.68 -14.66
CA ASP A 288 5.95 21.72 -13.72
C ASP A 288 6.74 21.61 -12.41
N TYR A 289 6.89 20.38 -11.88
CA TYR A 289 7.64 20.09 -10.66
C TYR A 289 8.65 18.96 -10.89
N PRO A 290 9.93 19.25 -11.17
CA PRO A 290 10.94 18.25 -11.47
C PRO A 290 11.29 17.38 -10.26
N LEU A 291 11.89 16.21 -10.52
CA LEU A 291 12.39 15.32 -9.47
C LEU A 291 13.71 15.82 -8.90
N HIS A 292 13.76 15.98 -7.58
CA HIS A 292 14.98 16.26 -6.83
C HIS A 292 15.46 14.98 -6.15
N GLU A 293 16.67 14.51 -6.48
CA GLU A 293 17.26 13.34 -5.81
C GLU A 293 17.49 13.66 -4.32
N ILE A 294 17.21 12.69 -3.44
CA ILE A 294 17.35 12.79 -1.99
C ILE A 294 18.39 11.79 -1.48
N GLY A 295 18.28 10.54 -1.91
CA GLY A 295 19.04 9.44 -1.35
C GLY A 295 18.83 8.12 -2.08
N VAL A 296 19.39 7.06 -1.51
CA VAL A 296 19.28 5.68 -2.01
C VAL A 296 18.82 4.76 -0.89
N MET A 297 17.79 3.97 -1.15
CA MET A 297 17.37 2.86 -0.30
C MET A 297 17.95 1.56 -0.86
N GLU A 298 18.61 0.76 -0.04
CA GLU A 298 19.09 -0.60 -0.36
C GLU A 298 18.46 -1.58 0.63
N LEU A 299 17.94 -2.73 0.16
CA LEU A 299 17.50 -3.82 1.03
C LEU A 299 18.55 -4.93 1.05
N ASN A 300 19.05 -5.27 2.23
CA ASN A 300 20.25 -6.11 2.37
C ASN A 300 20.17 -7.16 3.47
N ARG A 301 19.00 -7.31 4.13
CA ARG A 301 18.81 -8.34 5.16
C ARG A 301 17.40 -8.92 5.13
N ASN A 302 17.31 -10.23 5.00
CA ASN A 302 16.06 -10.97 5.16
C ASN A 302 15.59 -10.99 6.63
N PRO A 303 14.28 -11.06 6.89
CA PRO A 303 13.78 -11.32 8.24
C PRO A 303 14.23 -12.70 8.73
N GLU A 304 14.55 -12.83 10.01
CA GLU A 304 14.88 -14.14 10.60
C GLU A 304 13.61 -14.99 10.76
N ASN A 305 12.49 -14.35 11.09
CA ASN A 305 11.19 -14.99 11.14
C ASN A 305 10.12 -14.16 10.40
N TYR A 306 9.58 -14.71 9.31
CA TYR A 306 8.57 -14.03 8.49
C TYR A 306 7.33 -13.61 9.29
N PHE A 307 6.81 -14.48 10.17
CA PHE A 307 5.60 -14.14 10.93
C PHE A 307 5.88 -12.98 11.90
N ALA A 308 6.96 -13.10 12.68
CA ALA A 308 7.29 -12.12 13.70
C ALA A 308 7.65 -10.74 13.13
N GLU A 309 8.31 -10.71 11.97
CA GLU A 309 8.89 -9.47 11.42
C GLU A 309 8.11 -8.93 10.21
N ILE A 310 7.43 -9.76 9.42
CA ILE A 310 6.71 -9.29 8.21
C ILE A 310 5.19 -9.37 8.39
N GLU A 311 4.67 -10.49 8.89
CA GLU A 311 3.22 -10.61 9.10
C GLU A 311 2.74 -9.63 10.18
N GLN A 312 3.48 -9.51 11.29
CA GLN A 312 3.17 -8.59 12.38
C GLN A 312 3.62 -7.14 12.16
N ALA A 313 4.33 -6.83 11.06
CA ALA A 313 4.70 -5.45 10.74
C ALA A 313 3.46 -4.55 10.59
N THR A 314 3.49 -3.37 11.18
CA THR A 314 2.46 -2.35 11.06
C THR A 314 3.05 -1.10 10.43
N PHE A 315 2.40 -0.58 9.39
CA PHE A 315 2.80 0.65 8.70
C PHE A 315 1.57 1.55 8.63
N GLU A 316 1.64 2.74 9.20
CA GLU A 316 0.49 3.63 9.28
C GLU A 316 0.86 5.05 8.82
N PRO A 317 0.10 5.67 7.91
CA PRO A 317 0.40 7.04 7.48
C PRO A 317 0.46 8.06 8.62
N SER A 318 -0.20 7.79 9.76
CA SER A 318 -0.11 8.61 10.98
C SER A 318 1.29 8.70 11.58
N ASN A 319 2.17 7.74 11.31
CA ASN A 319 3.55 7.75 11.77
C ASN A 319 4.38 8.71 10.92
N ILE A 320 4.26 10.00 11.22
CA ILE A 320 5.13 11.07 10.72
C ILE A 320 6.16 11.47 11.78
N VAL A 321 7.22 12.14 11.34
CA VAL A 321 8.29 12.68 12.20
C VAL A 321 8.41 14.19 11.96
N PRO A 322 8.95 14.96 12.92
CA PRO A 322 9.11 16.40 12.75
C PRO A 322 9.74 16.78 11.41
N GLY A 323 9.12 17.71 10.68
CA GLY A 323 9.57 18.10 9.34
C GLY A 323 8.90 17.37 8.18
N ILE A 324 8.08 16.36 8.45
CA ILE A 324 7.14 15.72 7.51
C ILE A 324 5.74 15.82 8.10
N GLY A 325 4.78 16.29 7.33
CA GLY A 325 3.39 16.46 7.75
C GLY A 325 2.39 15.99 6.67
N PHE A 326 1.11 16.21 6.92
CA PHE A 326 0.02 15.81 6.03
C PHE A 326 -0.33 16.88 4.99
N SER A 327 -1.25 16.54 4.09
CA SER A 327 -1.94 17.45 3.17
C SER A 327 -3.46 17.24 3.28
N PRO A 328 -4.30 18.13 2.73
CA PRO A 328 -5.76 17.96 2.73
C PRO A 328 -6.28 16.93 1.71
N ASP A 329 -5.43 16.09 1.12
CA ASP A 329 -5.86 14.94 0.31
C ASP A 329 -6.84 14.07 1.11
N LYS A 330 -8.09 13.99 0.65
CA LYS A 330 -9.19 13.32 1.36
C LYS A 330 -8.88 11.84 1.63
N MET A 331 -8.23 11.17 0.69
CA MET A 331 -7.83 9.78 0.86
C MET A 331 -6.74 9.65 1.91
N LEU A 332 -5.74 10.53 1.91
CA LEU A 332 -4.70 10.55 2.95
C LEU A 332 -5.33 10.77 4.34
N GLN A 333 -6.25 11.72 4.47
CA GLN A 333 -6.89 12.07 5.73
C GLN A 333 -7.58 10.86 6.40
N ALA A 334 -8.36 10.08 5.65
CA ALA A 334 -8.98 8.87 6.19
C ALA A 334 -7.95 7.79 6.59
N ARG A 335 -6.86 7.66 5.81
CA ARG A 335 -5.80 6.68 6.07
C ARG A 335 -5.02 6.97 7.35
N ILE A 336 -4.96 8.22 7.83
CA ILE A 336 -4.32 8.58 9.10
C ILE A 336 -4.91 7.77 10.26
N MET A 337 -6.23 7.56 10.28
CA MET A 337 -6.90 6.79 11.35
C MET A 337 -7.02 5.30 11.01
N SER A 338 -7.44 4.98 9.78
CA SER A 338 -7.84 3.63 9.37
C SER A 338 -6.78 2.55 9.63
N TYR A 339 -5.50 2.88 9.43
CA TYR A 339 -4.41 1.91 9.62
C TYR A 339 -4.20 1.58 11.10
N ALA A 340 -4.07 2.58 11.96
CA ALA A 340 -3.87 2.38 13.39
C ALA A 340 -5.05 1.62 14.00
N ASP A 341 -6.27 1.88 13.56
CA ASP A 341 -7.45 1.11 13.96
C ASP A 341 -7.36 -0.37 13.54
N ALA A 342 -7.11 -0.64 12.26
CA ALA A 342 -6.93 -2.01 11.76
C ALA A 342 -5.79 -2.76 12.46
N HIS A 343 -4.71 -2.08 12.84
CA HIS A 343 -3.60 -2.67 13.59
C HIS A 343 -3.99 -3.10 15.01
N ARG A 344 -4.78 -2.28 15.72
CA ARG A 344 -5.27 -2.62 17.07
C ARG A 344 -6.11 -3.88 17.06
N TYR A 345 -6.95 -4.08 16.03
CA TYR A 345 -7.70 -5.32 15.84
C TYR A 345 -6.80 -6.51 15.46
N ARG A 346 -5.97 -6.33 14.41
CA ARG A 346 -5.23 -7.42 13.77
C ARG A 346 -4.09 -7.96 14.63
N VAL A 347 -3.35 -7.08 15.28
CA VAL A 347 -2.10 -7.40 16.00
C VAL A 347 -2.25 -7.19 17.51
N GLY A 348 -3.22 -6.38 17.94
CA GLY A 348 -3.50 -6.08 19.34
C GLY A 348 -3.06 -4.67 19.73
N VAL A 349 -3.66 -4.11 20.78
CA VAL A 349 -3.46 -2.71 21.20
C VAL A 349 -1.99 -2.34 21.50
N ASN A 350 -1.17 -3.31 21.91
CA ASN A 350 0.25 -3.14 22.21
C ASN A 350 1.17 -3.52 21.04
N TYR A 351 0.69 -3.49 19.78
CA TYR A 351 1.46 -3.90 18.59
C TYR A 351 2.80 -3.18 18.41
N THR A 352 2.95 -1.99 18.98
CA THR A 352 4.20 -1.20 18.97
C THR A 352 5.31 -1.80 19.83
N GLN A 353 5.00 -2.76 20.71
CA GLN A 353 5.97 -3.50 21.52
C GLN A 353 6.60 -4.67 20.75
N ILE A 354 6.03 -5.06 19.61
CA ILE A 354 6.62 -6.09 18.77
C ILE A 354 7.91 -5.50 18.16
N PRO A 355 9.05 -6.20 18.21
CA PRO A 355 10.36 -5.63 17.89
C PRO A 355 10.44 -4.89 16.54
N VAL A 356 9.75 -5.41 15.51
CA VAL A 356 9.76 -4.80 14.18
C VAL A 356 9.02 -3.46 14.11
N ASN A 357 8.05 -3.22 15.01
CA ASN A 357 7.25 -1.99 15.07
C ASN A 357 7.81 -0.98 16.08
N GLN A 358 8.69 -1.42 16.98
CA GLN A 358 9.24 -0.60 18.04
C GLN A 358 10.13 0.53 17.48
N PRO A 359 10.02 1.76 18.00
CA PRO A 359 10.94 2.83 17.64
C PRO A 359 12.36 2.54 18.15
N LYS A 360 13.37 2.95 17.39
CA LYS A 360 14.79 2.84 17.77
C LYS A 360 15.38 4.12 18.37
N CYS A 361 14.49 5.00 18.83
CA CYS A 361 14.80 6.24 19.53
C CYS A 361 14.14 6.23 20.93
N PRO A 362 14.49 7.15 21.85
CA PRO A 362 13.77 7.30 23.10
C PRO A 362 12.28 7.54 22.86
N PHE A 363 11.43 6.86 23.63
CA PHE A 363 9.98 7.05 23.59
C PHE A 363 9.43 7.02 25.02
N HIS A 364 8.54 7.96 25.34
CA HIS A 364 7.87 8.05 26.62
C HIS A 364 6.41 8.39 26.37
N THR A 365 5.52 7.47 26.74
CA THR A 365 4.08 7.64 26.50
C THR A 365 3.29 7.41 27.78
N TYR A 366 2.05 7.91 27.78
CA TYR A 366 1.10 7.67 28.84
C TYR A 366 0.31 6.36 28.69
N GLY A 367 0.52 5.59 27.62
CA GLY A 367 -0.16 4.32 27.39
C GLY A 367 0.12 3.32 28.51
N ARG A 368 -0.93 2.67 29.03
CA ARG A 368 -0.88 1.65 30.09
C ARG A 368 -1.73 0.42 29.74
N ASP A 369 -1.41 -0.70 30.36
CA ASP A 369 -2.15 -1.96 30.33
C ASP A 369 -2.32 -2.52 28.91
N GLY A 370 -3.51 -3.05 28.58
CA GLY A 370 -3.81 -3.68 27.31
C GLY A 370 -3.33 -5.14 27.21
N GLN A 371 -3.88 -5.89 26.25
CA GLN A 371 -3.51 -7.29 26.03
C GLN A 371 -2.03 -7.42 25.67
N MET A 372 -1.35 -8.44 26.21
CA MET A 372 0.08 -8.71 25.97
C MET A 372 1.00 -7.53 26.30
N ARG A 373 0.78 -6.90 27.47
CA ARG A 373 1.67 -5.84 27.96
C ARG A 373 2.97 -6.42 28.52
N VAL A 374 4.07 -6.29 27.78
CA VAL A 374 5.34 -6.99 28.08
C VAL A 374 6.55 -6.08 28.25
N ASP A 375 6.38 -4.77 28.09
CA ASP A 375 7.41 -3.73 28.25
C ASP A 375 7.64 -3.26 29.70
N GLY A 376 7.00 -3.92 30.69
CA GLY A 376 7.02 -3.50 32.09
C GLY A 376 6.02 -2.39 32.44
N ASN A 377 5.16 -1.97 31.50
CA ASN A 377 4.05 -1.03 31.70
C ASN A 377 4.45 0.32 32.32
N TYR A 378 5.70 0.76 32.09
CA TYR A 378 6.31 1.94 32.73
C TYR A 378 6.33 1.89 34.27
N GLY A 379 6.15 0.72 34.89
CA GLY A 379 6.21 0.54 36.34
C GLY A 379 5.29 1.49 37.12
N GLY A 380 5.82 2.11 38.18
CA GLY A 380 5.10 3.07 39.03
C GLY A 380 5.11 4.52 38.53
N GLN A 381 5.49 4.79 37.28
CA GLN A 381 5.53 6.16 36.73
C GLN A 381 4.12 6.78 36.65
N VAL A 382 4.05 8.10 36.85
CA VAL A 382 2.82 8.88 36.69
C VAL A 382 2.23 8.70 35.29
N ASN A 383 0.91 8.54 35.23
CA ASN A 383 0.17 8.15 34.02
C ASN A 383 -0.80 9.23 33.50
N TYR A 384 -0.66 10.49 33.92
CA TYR A 384 -1.49 11.62 33.49
C TYR A 384 -0.67 12.90 33.25
N GLU A 385 -1.25 13.83 32.49
CA GLU A 385 -0.72 15.17 32.16
C GLU A 385 -1.88 16.19 32.17
N PRO A 386 -1.70 17.42 32.68
CA PRO A 386 -0.50 17.93 33.35
C PRO A 386 -0.31 17.31 34.75
N ASN A 387 0.94 17.27 35.23
CA ASN A 387 1.29 16.78 36.57
C ASN A 387 2.50 17.52 37.17
N SER A 388 2.62 17.54 38.50
CA SER A 388 3.76 18.12 39.24
C SER A 388 4.77 17.06 39.72
N MET A 389 4.77 15.89 39.09
CA MET A 389 5.44 14.67 39.58
C MET A 389 6.54 14.17 38.62
N GLY A 390 6.93 14.99 37.63
CA GLY A 390 8.02 14.68 36.70
C GLY A 390 7.65 13.71 35.56
N GLY A 391 6.36 13.59 35.21
CA GLY A 391 5.95 12.82 34.03
C GLY A 391 6.37 13.47 32.70
N PRO A 392 6.26 12.74 31.56
CA PRO A 392 6.54 13.29 30.23
C PRO A 392 5.76 14.58 29.93
N THR A 393 6.36 15.52 29.20
CA THR A 393 5.73 16.80 28.83
C THR A 393 5.88 17.08 27.34
N ALA A 394 4.99 17.91 26.78
CA ALA A 394 5.04 18.33 25.39
C ALA A 394 6.20 19.31 25.14
N ASP A 395 6.82 19.23 23.96
CA ASP A 395 7.88 20.15 23.51
C ASP A 395 7.37 21.02 22.33
N THR A 396 7.24 22.31 22.58
CA THR A 396 6.64 23.27 21.63
C THR A 396 7.49 23.50 20.39
N LYS A 397 8.78 23.13 20.39
CA LYS A 397 9.64 23.28 19.20
C LYS A 397 9.22 22.38 18.03
N TYR A 398 8.46 21.31 18.31
CA TYR A 398 7.92 20.40 17.31
C TYR A 398 6.54 20.78 16.80
N LYS A 399 5.95 21.88 17.29
CA LYS A 399 4.64 22.35 16.83
C LYS A 399 4.71 22.70 15.34
N GLU A 400 3.76 22.18 14.57
CA GLU A 400 3.60 22.51 13.14
C GLU A 400 3.05 23.93 12.96
N PRO A 401 3.34 24.60 11.83
CA PRO A 401 2.67 25.84 11.48
C PRO A 401 1.16 25.58 11.26
N PRO A 402 0.29 26.56 11.51
CA PRO A 402 -1.13 26.42 11.19
C PRO A 402 -1.33 26.12 9.71
N LEU A 403 -2.40 25.40 9.37
CA LEU A 403 -2.86 25.22 8.00
C LEU A 403 -4.02 26.20 7.76
N LYS A 404 -3.91 27.01 6.71
CA LYS A 404 -5.00 27.89 6.31
C LYS A 404 -6.10 27.06 5.67
N LEU A 405 -7.34 27.26 6.11
CA LEU A 405 -8.53 26.58 5.58
C LEU A 405 -9.56 27.64 5.17
N PHE A 406 -10.37 27.33 4.15
CA PHE A 406 -11.39 28.21 3.60
C PHE A 406 -12.67 27.42 3.29
N GLY A 407 -13.81 28.12 3.24
CA GLY A 407 -15.12 27.54 2.95
C GLY A 407 -15.88 27.06 4.18
N ASP A 408 -17.14 26.69 3.97
CA ASP A 408 -18.00 26.10 5.00
C ASP A 408 -17.66 24.61 5.19
N ALA A 409 -18.11 24.01 6.30
CA ALA A 409 -18.01 22.57 6.47
C ALA A 409 -19.23 21.89 5.81
N ASP A 410 -19.02 21.18 4.69
CA ASP A 410 -20.07 20.46 3.96
C ASP A 410 -19.51 19.23 3.20
N ARG A 411 -20.41 18.43 2.61
CA ARG A 411 -20.10 17.33 1.69
C ARG A 411 -19.93 17.87 0.27
N TYR A 412 -18.83 18.59 0.03
CA TYR A 412 -18.50 19.09 -1.31
C TYR A 412 -18.38 17.94 -2.31
N ASN A 413 -19.26 17.96 -3.32
CA ASN A 413 -19.23 17.03 -4.43
C ASN A 413 -17.93 17.23 -5.22
N HIS A 414 -17.06 16.23 -5.18
CA HIS A 414 -15.77 16.30 -5.86
C HIS A 414 -15.89 16.40 -7.38
N ARG A 415 -17.05 16.06 -7.96
CA ARG A 415 -17.31 16.19 -9.40
C ARG A 415 -17.53 17.65 -9.81
N ASP A 416 -18.08 18.48 -8.93
CA ASP A 416 -18.31 19.90 -9.21
C ASP A 416 -16.99 20.71 -9.12
N ASP A 417 -16.02 20.22 -8.34
CA ASP A 417 -14.69 20.83 -8.16
C ASP A 417 -13.74 20.54 -9.33
N ASP A 418 -13.74 19.30 -9.83
CA ASP A 418 -12.79 18.85 -10.86
C ASP A 418 -13.39 17.70 -11.69
N GLU A 419 -13.72 18.01 -12.95
CA GLU A 419 -14.24 17.07 -13.95
C GLU A 419 -13.17 16.54 -14.92
N ASP A 420 -11.88 16.84 -14.70
CA ASP A 420 -10.80 16.34 -15.55
C ASP A 420 -10.43 14.90 -15.19
N TYR A 421 -11.18 13.96 -15.76
CA TYR A 421 -10.97 12.52 -15.61
C TYR A 421 -10.04 11.94 -16.69
N TYR A 422 -9.80 12.68 -17.77
CA TYR A 422 -9.39 12.11 -19.06
C TYR A 422 -8.03 12.60 -19.54
N SER A 423 -7.59 13.79 -19.14
CA SER A 423 -6.35 14.39 -19.67
C SER A 423 -5.10 13.56 -19.33
N GLN A 424 -4.94 13.14 -18.08
CA GLN A 424 -3.77 12.39 -17.64
C GLN A 424 -3.74 10.94 -18.14
N PRO A 425 -4.85 10.18 -18.13
CA PRO A 425 -4.90 8.88 -18.81
C PRO A 425 -4.57 8.99 -20.31
N GLY A 426 -5.11 10.00 -21.01
CA GLY A 426 -4.83 10.25 -22.43
C GLY A 426 -3.35 10.56 -22.69
N ALA A 427 -2.76 11.41 -21.84
CA ALA A 427 -1.32 11.70 -21.88
C ALA A 427 -0.47 10.45 -21.63
N LEU A 428 -0.84 9.61 -20.66
CA LEU A 428 -0.16 8.35 -20.38
C LEU A 428 -0.26 7.38 -21.58
N PHE A 429 -1.44 7.22 -22.15
CA PHE A 429 -1.65 6.40 -23.35
C PHE A 429 -0.82 6.89 -24.53
N SER A 430 -0.75 8.21 -24.74
CA SER A 430 0.05 8.82 -25.79
C SER A 430 1.55 8.55 -25.66
N LEU A 431 2.06 8.36 -24.43
CA LEU A 431 3.47 8.01 -24.18
C LEU A 431 3.79 6.53 -24.47
N MET A 432 2.79 5.66 -24.57
CA MET A 432 3.01 4.24 -24.87
C MET A 432 3.41 4.04 -26.32
N ASN A 433 4.37 3.14 -26.56
CA ASN A 433 4.64 2.66 -27.92
C ASN A 433 3.55 1.68 -28.40
N ASP A 434 3.56 1.34 -29.69
CA ASP A 434 2.52 0.51 -30.30
C ASP A 434 2.38 -0.88 -29.65
N ASN A 435 3.50 -1.50 -29.25
CA ASN A 435 3.46 -2.79 -28.55
C ASN A 435 2.79 -2.67 -27.17
N GLN A 436 3.10 -1.61 -26.43
CA GLN A 436 2.47 -1.34 -25.13
C GLN A 436 0.98 -1.03 -25.27
N LYS A 437 0.58 -0.27 -26.30
CA LYS A 437 -0.83 0.00 -26.62
C LYS A 437 -1.57 -1.29 -26.97
N GLN A 438 -1.00 -2.14 -27.83
CA GLN A 438 -1.61 -3.43 -28.17
C GLN A 438 -1.73 -4.35 -26.96
N GLN A 439 -0.72 -4.40 -26.11
CA GLN A 439 -0.76 -5.18 -24.87
C GLN A 439 -1.85 -4.65 -23.92
N LEU A 440 -1.97 -3.33 -23.77
CA LEU A 440 -3.03 -2.69 -23.00
C LEU A 440 -4.43 -3.11 -23.50
N PHE A 441 -4.67 -3.05 -24.82
CA PHE A 441 -5.94 -3.46 -25.41
C PHE A 441 -6.25 -4.93 -25.15
N ASN A 442 -5.27 -5.81 -25.33
CA ASN A 442 -5.43 -7.25 -25.10
C ASN A 442 -5.69 -7.58 -23.62
N ASN A 443 -5.02 -6.88 -22.70
CA ASN A 443 -5.24 -7.05 -21.27
C ASN A 443 -6.65 -6.63 -20.86
N ILE A 444 -7.14 -5.49 -21.38
CA ILE A 444 -8.51 -5.02 -21.13
C ILE A 444 -9.52 -5.99 -21.71
N LYS A 445 -9.32 -6.46 -22.95
CA LYS A 445 -10.17 -7.47 -23.58
C LYS A 445 -10.29 -8.71 -22.70
N ALA A 446 -9.18 -9.27 -22.25
CA ALA A 446 -9.16 -10.46 -21.40
C ALA A 446 -9.88 -10.21 -20.06
N ALA A 447 -9.69 -9.02 -19.45
CA ALA A 447 -10.35 -8.65 -18.22
C ALA A 447 -11.86 -8.37 -18.37
N MET A 448 -12.35 -8.10 -19.58
CA MET A 448 -13.76 -7.83 -19.89
C MET A 448 -14.52 -9.08 -20.37
N GLU A 449 -13.86 -10.23 -20.48
CA GLU A 449 -14.54 -11.48 -20.86
C GLU A 449 -15.68 -11.80 -19.87
N GLY A 450 -16.88 -12.01 -20.40
CA GLY A 450 -18.10 -12.30 -19.63
C GLY A 450 -18.76 -11.09 -18.96
N VAL A 451 -18.20 -9.88 -19.11
CA VAL A 451 -18.83 -8.65 -18.58
C VAL A 451 -20.02 -8.24 -19.46
N PRO A 452 -21.17 -7.86 -18.88
CA PRO A 452 -22.32 -7.38 -19.64
C PRO A 452 -21.97 -6.25 -20.60
N GLU A 453 -22.44 -6.35 -21.85
CA GLU A 453 -22.12 -5.40 -22.92
C GLU A 453 -22.38 -3.94 -22.54
N ARG A 454 -23.46 -3.66 -21.79
CA ARG A 454 -23.80 -2.31 -21.30
C ARG A 454 -22.70 -1.66 -20.45
N ILE A 455 -22.00 -2.45 -19.64
CA ILE A 455 -20.89 -2.00 -18.79
C ILE A 455 -19.64 -1.79 -19.66
N VAL A 456 -19.38 -2.72 -20.57
CA VAL A 456 -18.29 -2.60 -21.57
C VAL A 456 -18.45 -1.30 -22.37
N ALA A 457 -19.65 -1.01 -22.86
CA ALA A 457 -19.96 0.19 -23.63
C ALA A 457 -19.73 1.48 -22.84
N ARG A 458 -20.16 1.50 -21.56
CA ARG A 458 -19.90 2.62 -20.64
C ARG A 458 -18.41 2.89 -20.49
N GLN A 459 -17.63 1.83 -20.25
CA GLN A 459 -16.19 1.96 -20.08
C GLN A 459 -15.46 2.38 -21.37
N LEU A 460 -15.90 1.86 -22.53
CA LEU A 460 -15.36 2.26 -23.83
C LEU A 460 -15.54 3.76 -24.11
N ALA A 461 -16.68 4.34 -23.71
CA ALA A 461 -16.90 5.78 -23.80
C ALA A 461 -15.83 6.57 -23.02
N HIS A 462 -15.45 6.11 -21.83
CA HIS A 462 -14.37 6.74 -21.05
C HIS A 462 -12.99 6.59 -21.69
N PHE A 463 -12.67 5.42 -22.25
CA PHE A 463 -11.42 5.24 -22.99
C PHE A 463 -11.35 6.18 -24.20
N TYR A 464 -12.46 6.33 -24.93
CA TYR A 464 -12.55 7.24 -26.08
C TYR A 464 -12.41 8.72 -25.67
N GLN A 465 -12.98 9.12 -24.53
CA GLN A 465 -12.81 10.47 -23.97
C GLN A 465 -11.37 10.79 -23.57
N ALA A 466 -10.61 9.79 -23.09
CA ALA A 466 -9.19 9.96 -22.82
C ALA A 466 -8.36 10.09 -24.10
N ASP A 467 -8.60 9.24 -25.09
CA ASP A 467 -7.99 9.31 -26.42
C ASP A 467 -8.82 8.47 -27.41
N ALA A 468 -9.13 9.03 -28.58
CA ALA A 468 -9.95 8.33 -29.58
C ALA A 468 -9.35 6.97 -30.00
N ALA A 469 -8.03 6.90 -30.18
CA ALA A 469 -7.33 5.67 -30.55
C ALA A 469 -7.29 4.67 -29.39
N TYR A 470 -7.39 5.12 -28.13
CA TYR A 470 -7.53 4.23 -26.98
C TYR A 470 -8.91 3.55 -27.02
N GLY A 471 -9.99 4.33 -27.10
CA GLY A 471 -11.34 3.77 -27.20
C GLY A 471 -11.52 2.84 -28.40
N GLU A 472 -11.09 3.27 -29.59
CA GLU A 472 -11.17 2.47 -30.81
C GLU A 472 -10.31 1.21 -30.75
N GLY A 473 -9.10 1.28 -30.19
CA GLY A 473 -8.21 0.12 -30.03
C GLY A 473 -8.81 -0.98 -29.15
N VAL A 474 -9.43 -0.60 -28.03
CA VAL A 474 -10.11 -1.55 -27.13
C VAL A 474 -11.40 -2.08 -27.78
N ALA A 475 -12.20 -1.21 -28.41
CA ALA A 475 -13.42 -1.62 -29.11
C ALA A 475 -13.11 -2.64 -30.21
N ASN A 476 -12.08 -2.40 -31.02
CA ASN A 476 -11.61 -3.32 -32.05
C ASN A 476 -11.16 -4.67 -31.46
N ALA A 477 -10.42 -4.67 -30.35
CA ALA A 477 -9.97 -5.90 -29.69
C ALA A 477 -11.16 -6.75 -29.17
N LEU A 478 -12.23 -6.09 -28.72
CA LEU A 478 -13.47 -6.71 -28.24
C LEU A 478 -14.45 -7.09 -29.36
N GLY A 479 -14.28 -6.54 -30.56
CA GLY A 479 -15.28 -6.64 -31.64
C GLY A 479 -16.54 -5.81 -31.37
N PHE A 480 -16.42 -4.72 -30.62
CA PHE A 480 -17.51 -3.82 -30.25
C PHE A 480 -17.79 -2.79 -31.34
N ASP A 481 -19.06 -2.39 -31.54
CA ASP A 481 -19.42 -1.35 -32.50
C ASP A 481 -18.89 0.04 -32.09
N ALA A 482 -17.87 0.51 -32.80
CA ALA A 482 -17.24 1.79 -32.56
C ALA A 482 -18.22 2.98 -32.69
N ASN A 483 -19.28 2.88 -33.50
CA ASN A 483 -20.26 3.95 -33.62
C ASN A 483 -21.09 4.09 -32.34
N LYS A 484 -21.54 2.97 -31.76
CA LYS A 484 -22.25 2.96 -30.48
C LYS A 484 -21.42 3.58 -29.36
N MET A 485 -20.13 3.24 -29.28
CA MET A 485 -19.19 3.86 -28.33
C MET A 485 -19.10 5.37 -28.54
N LYS A 486 -18.95 5.83 -29.79
CA LYS A 486 -18.83 7.26 -30.13
C LYS A 486 -20.07 8.06 -29.76
N GLU A 487 -21.27 7.49 -29.92
CA GLU A 487 -22.51 8.14 -29.49
C GLU A 487 -22.59 8.24 -27.96
N LEU A 488 -22.26 7.14 -27.25
CA LEU A 488 -22.24 7.13 -25.79
C LEU A 488 -21.20 8.10 -25.21
N ALA A 489 -20.05 8.27 -25.87
CA ALA A 489 -19.02 9.20 -25.44
C ALA A 489 -19.47 10.66 -25.45
N LYS A 490 -20.51 11.04 -26.20
CA LYS A 490 -21.03 12.42 -26.23
C LYS A 490 -21.90 12.78 -25.02
N LEU A 491 -22.33 11.78 -24.26
CA LEU A 491 -23.24 11.96 -23.12
C LEU A 491 -22.51 12.51 -21.89
N SER A 492 -23.21 13.27 -21.05
CA SER A 492 -22.73 13.57 -19.70
C SER A 492 -22.60 12.28 -18.87
N LEU A 493 -21.89 12.33 -17.74
CA LEU A 493 -21.70 11.16 -16.88
C LEU A 493 -23.03 10.54 -16.42
N GLN A 494 -24.02 11.38 -16.08
CA GLN A 494 -25.33 10.92 -15.63
C GLN A 494 -26.11 10.27 -16.78
N GLU A 495 -26.17 10.94 -17.94
CA GLU A 495 -26.84 10.40 -19.12
C GLU A 495 -26.19 9.10 -19.60
N LEU A 496 -24.85 9.01 -19.53
CA LEU A 496 -24.12 7.80 -19.88
C LEU A 496 -24.45 6.64 -18.92
N ALA A 497 -24.50 6.89 -17.62
CA ALA A 497 -24.91 5.89 -16.63
C ALA A 497 -26.35 5.41 -16.89
N ASP A 498 -27.27 6.35 -17.15
CA ASP A 498 -28.69 6.07 -17.42
C ASP A 498 -28.89 5.32 -18.74
N ALA A 499 -28.16 5.66 -19.81
CA ALA A 499 -28.22 5.00 -21.11
C ALA A 499 -27.68 3.55 -21.09
N THR A 500 -26.92 3.20 -20.07
CA THR A 500 -26.24 1.89 -19.92
C THR A 500 -26.77 1.08 -18.74
N THR A 501 -27.97 1.42 -18.26
CA THR A 501 -28.74 0.53 -17.37
C THR A 501 -29.23 -0.70 -18.12
N GLU A 502 -29.60 -1.74 -17.40
CA GLU A 502 -30.15 -2.97 -18.00
C GLU A 502 -31.47 -2.71 -18.75
N GLU A 503 -32.25 -1.73 -18.31
CA GLU A 503 -33.53 -1.37 -18.92
C GLU A 503 -33.34 -0.58 -20.22
N ASN A 504 -32.37 0.34 -20.26
CA ASN A 504 -32.20 1.31 -21.34
C ASN A 504 -31.22 0.87 -22.44
N TYR A 505 -30.31 -0.06 -22.19
CA TYR A 505 -29.27 -0.47 -23.15
C TYR A 505 -29.77 -1.42 -24.27
N LYS A 506 -31.08 -1.68 -24.35
CA LYS A 506 -31.69 -2.65 -25.28
C LYS A 506 -31.51 -2.32 -26.75
#